data_AF-A0A2V1DEP1-F1
#
_entry.id   AF-A0A2V1DEP1-F1
#
_cell.length_a   1.000
_cell.length_b   1.000
_cell.length_c   1.000
_cell.angle_alpha   90.00
_cell.angle_beta   90.00
_cell.angle_gamma   90.00
#
_symmetry.space_group_name_H-M   'P 1'
#
loop_
_entity.id
_entity.type
_entity.pdbx_description
1 polymer ?
#
loop_
_entity_poly.entity_id
_entity_poly.type
_entity_poly.pdbx_seq_one_letter_code
_entity_poly.pdbx_strand_id
1 'polypeptide(L)'
;MAFTYNRTYAERPSPETDAAWESIFPPKGGFFSDSIIAPTGASLAVYHQLHCLDGIRHAYYTLFDAVMDGHNVTFSELDDYSTDWHTRHCLDFLRQMLMCNADLTVETVDPKLGGIRGFGKGREHECVVWEDIVGWSIQQQQT
;
A
#
# COMPACT_ATOMS: atom_id res chain seq x y z
N MET A 1 11.67 -14.53 0.54
CA MET A 1 11.77 -13.55 1.64
C MET A 1 10.93 -14.06 2.79
N ALA A 2 11.39 -13.98 4.03
CA ALA A 2 10.56 -14.28 5.21
C ALA A 2 10.00 -12.96 5.75
N PHE A 3 8.72 -12.94 6.11
CA PHE A 3 8.10 -11.72 6.63
C PHE A 3 8.36 -11.58 8.13
N THR A 4 8.75 -10.37 8.52
CA THR A 4 9.01 -10.01 9.91
C THR A 4 8.44 -8.64 10.17
N TYR A 5 7.59 -8.52 11.19
CA TYR A 5 6.97 -7.24 11.52
C TYR A 5 8.02 -6.17 11.83
N ASN A 6 7.95 -5.07 11.09
CA ASN A 6 8.79 -3.90 11.26
C ASN A 6 7.91 -2.69 11.58
N ARG A 7 7.85 -2.36 12.87
CA ARG A 7 7.03 -1.25 13.38
C ARG A 7 7.35 0.10 12.70
N THR A 8 8.58 0.35 12.28
CA THR A 8 8.97 1.65 11.70
C THR A 8 8.15 1.99 10.46
N TYR A 9 7.68 1.00 9.69
CA TYR A 9 6.84 1.24 8.52
C TYR A 9 5.35 1.40 8.84
N ALA A 10 4.93 1.09 10.07
CA ALA A 10 3.53 1.10 10.47
C ALA A 10 3.17 2.25 11.42
N GLU A 11 4.15 2.82 12.11
CA GLU A 11 3.96 3.88 13.10
C GLU A 11 3.56 5.23 12.47
N ARG A 12 3.22 6.17 13.37
CA ARG A 12 2.83 7.57 13.06
C ARG A 12 3.85 8.27 12.15
N PRO A 13 3.40 9.12 11.20
CA PRO A 13 4.28 10.00 10.45
C PRO A 13 5.20 10.81 11.35
N SER A 14 6.48 10.74 11.02
CA SER A 14 7.59 11.33 11.76
C SER A 14 8.81 11.32 10.86
N PRO A 15 9.85 12.14 11.15
CA PRO A 15 11.07 12.13 10.34
C PRO A 15 11.71 10.73 10.20
N GLU A 16 11.62 9.87 11.22
CA GLU A 16 12.17 8.51 11.16
C GLU A 16 11.33 7.60 10.26
N THR A 17 10.01 7.57 10.45
CA THR A 17 9.12 6.69 9.67
C THR A 17 9.05 7.13 8.22
N ASP A 18 9.05 8.44 7.97
CA ASP A 18 8.94 9.00 6.63
C ASP A 18 10.24 8.75 5.87
N ALA A 19 11.41 8.86 6.53
CA ALA A 19 12.68 8.44 5.95
C ALA A 19 12.73 6.93 5.65
N ALA A 20 12.12 6.09 6.50
CA ALA A 20 12.03 4.65 6.22
C ALA A 20 11.18 4.38 4.98
N TRP A 21 10.03 5.03 4.84
CA TRP A 21 9.20 4.94 3.64
C TRP A 21 9.91 5.49 2.41
N GLU A 22 10.60 6.62 2.48
CA GLU A 22 11.40 7.14 1.37
C GLU A 22 12.50 6.15 0.93
N SER A 23 13.11 5.43 1.88
CA SER A 23 14.23 4.51 1.60
C SER A 23 13.88 3.32 0.72
N ILE A 24 12.59 2.95 0.61
CA ILE A 24 12.15 1.83 -0.24
C ILE A 24 11.77 2.26 -1.67
N PHE A 25 11.80 3.57 -1.96
CA PHE A 25 11.61 4.08 -3.31
C PHE A 25 12.95 4.33 -4.02
N PRO A 26 13.01 4.11 -5.34
CA PRO A 26 14.09 4.67 -6.16
C PRO A 26 14.05 6.21 -6.13
N PRO A 27 15.12 6.88 -6.58
CA PRO A 27 15.11 8.32 -6.79
C PRO A 27 13.88 8.77 -7.59
N LYS A 28 13.36 9.96 -7.27
CA LYS A 28 12.12 10.50 -7.86
C LYS A 28 10.88 9.64 -7.59
N GLY A 29 10.86 8.85 -6.51
CA GLY A 29 9.69 8.06 -6.13
C GLY A 29 9.38 6.89 -7.07
N GLY A 30 10.38 6.41 -7.82
CA GLY A 30 10.19 5.34 -8.81
C GLY A 30 9.75 5.80 -10.21
N PHE A 31 9.55 7.10 -10.42
CA PHE A 31 9.24 7.64 -11.74
C PHE A 31 10.45 7.59 -12.69
N PHE A 32 10.21 7.10 -13.90
CA PHE A 32 11.17 7.03 -14.99
C PHE A 32 10.58 7.57 -16.30
N SER A 33 11.43 7.74 -17.31
CA SER A 33 11.01 8.15 -18.65
C SER A 33 11.74 7.29 -19.67
N ASP A 34 11.00 6.86 -20.70
CA ASP A 34 11.51 6.03 -21.78
C ASP A 34 10.89 6.51 -23.10
N SER A 35 11.70 6.73 -24.13
CA SER A 35 11.23 7.30 -25.39
C SER A 35 10.22 6.45 -26.15
N ILE A 36 10.16 5.14 -25.86
CA ILE A 36 9.30 4.16 -26.54
C ILE A 36 8.09 3.83 -25.67
N ILE A 37 8.29 3.45 -24.41
CA ILE A 37 7.21 2.92 -23.56
C ILE A 37 6.65 3.95 -22.56
N ALA A 38 7.35 5.05 -22.30
CA ALA A 38 6.96 6.05 -21.31
C ALA A 38 7.41 7.48 -21.69
N PRO A 39 7.01 8.01 -22.87
CA PRO A 39 7.50 9.30 -23.37
C PRO A 39 7.05 10.49 -22.53
N THR A 40 5.97 10.34 -21.77
CA THR A 40 5.43 11.35 -20.83
C THR A 40 5.76 11.03 -19.38
N GLY A 41 6.64 10.05 -19.14
CA GLY A 41 6.95 9.52 -17.82
C GLY A 41 6.00 8.38 -17.40
N ALA A 42 6.53 7.49 -16.56
CA ALA A 42 5.81 6.36 -15.99
C ALA A 42 6.41 5.95 -14.64
N SER A 43 5.72 5.10 -13.91
CA SER A 43 6.25 4.35 -12.76
C SER A 43 5.79 2.90 -12.87
N LEU A 44 6.44 2.00 -12.13
CA LEU A 44 5.90 0.66 -11.92
C LEU A 44 4.72 0.74 -10.93
N ALA A 45 3.71 -0.10 -11.15
CA ALA A 45 2.51 -0.17 -10.32
C ALA A 45 2.84 -0.41 -8.84
N VAL A 46 3.84 -1.24 -8.53
CA VAL A 46 4.28 -1.48 -7.13
C VAL A 46 4.65 -0.19 -6.39
N TYR A 47 5.31 0.77 -7.03
CA TYR A 47 5.66 2.03 -6.37
C TYR A 47 4.42 2.89 -6.15
N HIS A 48 3.48 2.88 -7.08
CA HIS A 48 2.21 3.56 -6.88
C HIS A 48 1.37 2.90 -5.76
N GLN A 49 1.35 1.57 -5.68
CA GLN A 49 0.69 0.81 -4.61
C GLN A 49 1.31 1.14 -3.24
N LEU A 50 2.65 1.19 -3.15
CA LEU A 50 3.35 1.59 -1.92
C LEU A 50 3.06 3.04 -1.54
N HIS A 51 3.05 3.98 -2.51
CA HIS A 51 2.70 5.38 -2.28
C HIS A 51 1.27 5.51 -1.73
N CYS A 52 0.31 4.79 -2.31
CA CYS A 52 -1.06 4.76 -1.83
C CYS A 52 -1.17 4.18 -0.41
N LEU A 53 -0.43 3.10 -0.12
CA LEU A 53 -0.42 2.49 1.22
C LEU A 53 0.14 3.44 2.28
N ASP A 54 1.20 4.20 1.95
CA ASP A 54 1.72 5.24 2.83
C ASP A 54 0.71 6.40 3.01
N GLY A 55 0.03 6.80 1.93
CA GLY A 55 -1.07 7.76 2.01
C GLY A 55 -2.20 7.31 2.95
N ILE A 56 -2.54 6.01 2.96
CA ILE A 56 -3.49 5.43 3.91
C ILE A 56 -2.95 5.50 5.34
N ARG A 57 -1.67 5.21 5.58
CA ARG A 57 -1.02 5.37 6.90
C ARG A 57 -1.16 6.80 7.42
N HIS A 58 -0.89 7.81 6.58
CA HIS A 58 -1.07 9.21 6.94
C HIS A 58 -2.53 9.57 7.25
N ALA A 59 -3.47 9.13 6.41
CA ALA A 59 -4.89 9.37 6.61
C ALA A 59 -5.40 8.72 7.90
N TYR A 60 -4.97 7.48 8.17
CA TYR A 60 -5.30 6.76 9.39
C TYR A 60 -4.91 7.54 10.63
N TYR A 61 -3.65 7.97 10.75
CA TYR A 61 -3.20 8.69 11.94
C TYR A 61 -3.81 10.08 12.07
N THR A 62 -4.06 10.78 10.96
CA THR A 62 -4.76 12.06 10.97
C THR A 62 -6.16 11.92 11.56
N LEU A 63 -6.91 10.90 11.12
CA LEU A 63 -8.26 10.64 11.61
C LEU A 63 -8.26 10.08 13.03
N PHE A 64 -7.33 9.17 13.34
CA PHE A 64 -7.18 8.59 14.67
C PHE A 64 -6.93 9.69 15.69
N ASP A 65 -6.04 10.64 15.40
CA ASP A 65 -5.78 11.77 16.30
C ASP A 65 -6.98 12.68 16.44
N ALA A 66 -7.67 13.01 15.35
CA ALA A 66 -8.87 13.83 15.40
C ALA A 66 -10.01 13.19 16.22
N VAL A 67 -10.13 11.86 16.18
CA VAL A 67 -11.13 11.12 16.97
C VAL A 67 -10.71 11.02 18.43
N MET A 68 -9.44 10.76 18.72
CA MET A 68 -8.96 10.62 20.09
C MET A 68 -8.80 11.97 20.81
N ASP A 69 -8.66 13.07 20.08
CA ASP A 69 -8.60 14.41 20.66
C ASP A 69 -9.95 14.79 21.31
N GLY A 70 -9.93 14.93 22.63
CA GLY A 70 -11.10 15.29 23.43
C GLY A 70 -12.17 14.20 23.63
N HIS A 71 -11.98 12.99 23.08
CA HIS A 71 -12.91 11.87 23.29
C HIS A 71 -12.24 10.75 24.09
N ASN A 72 -12.92 10.26 25.13
CA ASN A 72 -12.49 9.06 25.87
C ASN A 72 -12.98 7.80 25.14
N VAL A 73 -12.56 7.58 23.89
CA VAL A 73 -12.80 6.30 23.22
C VAL A 73 -11.89 5.27 23.88
N THR A 74 -12.48 4.25 24.49
CA THR A 74 -11.73 3.14 25.09
C THR A 74 -11.49 2.06 24.05
N PHE A 75 -10.34 1.40 24.09
CA PHE A 75 -10.02 0.31 23.15
C PHE A 75 -11.05 -0.82 23.14
N SER A 76 -11.81 -1.01 24.23
CA SER A 76 -12.90 -1.99 24.32
C SER A 76 -14.14 -1.65 23.49
N GLU A 77 -14.29 -0.40 23.05
CA GLU A 77 -15.40 0.06 22.21
C GLU A 77 -15.11 -0.08 20.71
N LEU A 78 -13.85 -0.37 20.36
CA LEU A 78 -13.42 -0.60 18.98
C LEU A 78 -13.52 -2.09 18.66
N ASP A 79 -13.97 -2.40 17.44
CA ASP A 79 -13.83 -3.73 16.87
C ASP A 79 -12.34 -4.09 16.70
N ASP A 80 -11.99 -5.38 16.78
CA ASP A 80 -10.58 -5.84 16.73
C ASP A 80 -9.83 -5.31 15.50
N TYR A 81 -10.50 -5.28 14.34
CA TYR A 81 -9.95 -4.76 13.08
C TYR A 81 -9.66 -3.26 13.13
N SER A 82 -10.34 -2.53 14.01
CA SER A 82 -10.23 -1.06 14.14
C SER A 82 -9.23 -0.64 15.21
N THR A 83 -8.58 -1.59 15.90
CA THR A 83 -7.54 -1.26 16.88
C THR A 83 -6.28 -0.72 16.21
N ASP A 84 -5.56 0.17 16.90
CA ASP A 84 -4.27 0.71 16.45
C ASP A 84 -3.23 -0.39 16.22
N TRP A 85 -3.21 -1.42 17.07
CA TRP A 85 -2.33 -2.56 16.86
C TRP A 85 -2.64 -3.33 15.58
N HIS A 86 -3.92 -3.68 15.34
CA HIS A 86 -4.31 -4.45 14.16
C HIS A 86 -4.03 -3.66 12.88
N THR A 87 -4.34 -2.36 12.89
CA THR A 87 -4.07 -1.46 11.75
C THR A 87 -2.57 -1.40 11.44
N ARG A 88 -1.72 -1.19 12.45
CA ARG A 88 -0.26 -1.17 12.27
C ARG A 88 0.29 -2.49 11.73
N HIS A 89 -0.15 -3.60 12.29
CA HIS A 89 0.24 -4.93 11.82
C HIS A 89 -0.10 -5.12 10.33
N CYS A 90 -1.32 -4.77 9.94
CA CYS A 90 -1.78 -4.85 8.55
C CYS A 90 -1.01 -3.93 7.61
N LEU A 91 -0.68 -2.70 8.02
CA LEU A 91 0.08 -1.77 7.18
C LEU A 91 1.45 -2.33 6.79
N ASP A 92 2.23 -2.83 7.76
CA ASP A 92 3.55 -3.40 7.46
C ASP A 92 3.45 -4.77 6.74
N PHE A 93 2.44 -5.58 7.08
CA PHE A 93 2.18 -6.83 6.37
C PHE A 93 1.88 -6.58 4.89
N LEU A 94 0.98 -5.64 4.57
CA LEU A 94 0.63 -5.27 3.19
C LEU A 94 1.83 -4.67 2.47
N ARG A 95 2.63 -3.82 3.11
CA ARG A 95 3.88 -3.29 2.53
C ARG A 95 4.82 -4.42 2.10
N GLN A 96 5.03 -5.41 2.97
CA GLN A 96 5.87 -6.57 2.66
C GLN A 96 5.26 -7.42 1.53
N MET A 97 3.94 -7.61 1.52
CA MET A 97 3.24 -8.31 0.42
C MET A 97 3.42 -7.62 -0.92
N LEU A 98 3.26 -6.29 -0.99
CA LEU A 98 3.46 -5.50 -2.20
C LEU A 98 4.89 -5.62 -2.72
N MET A 99 5.89 -5.59 -1.83
CA MET A 99 7.29 -5.76 -2.23
C MET A 99 7.61 -7.20 -2.65
N CYS A 100 6.97 -8.19 -2.04
CA CYS A 100 7.18 -9.61 -2.36
C CYS A 100 6.52 -10.02 -3.69
N ASN A 101 5.37 -9.44 -4.01
CA ASN A 101 4.61 -9.68 -5.23
C ASN A 101 4.52 -8.38 -6.03
N ALA A 102 5.69 -7.78 -6.28
CA ALA A 102 5.79 -6.49 -6.93
C ALA A 102 5.14 -6.51 -8.32
N ASP A 103 4.10 -5.70 -8.48
CA ASP A 103 3.45 -5.49 -9.76
C ASP A 103 4.33 -4.60 -10.66
N LEU A 104 4.88 -5.20 -11.71
CA LEU A 104 5.80 -4.56 -12.65
C LEU A 104 5.08 -3.90 -13.84
N THR A 105 3.74 -3.81 -13.80
CA THR A 105 2.97 -3.13 -14.83
C THR A 105 3.41 -1.67 -14.92
N VAL A 106 3.73 -1.22 -16.14
CA VAL A 106 4.18 0.16 -16.38
C VAL A 106 2.97 1.09 -16.39
N GLU A 107 2.87 1.99 -15.45
CA GLU A 107 1.78 2.98 -15.39
C GLU A 107 2.25 4.34 -15.92
N THR A 108 1.73 4.77 -17.06
CA THR A 108 2.05 6.09 -17.63
C THR A 108 1.36 7.22 -16.89
N VAL A 109 2.06 8.34 -16.74
CA VAL A 109 1.47 9.60 -16.26
C VAL A 109 0.32 10.03 -17.17
N ASP A 110 -0.82 10.36 -16.57
CA ASP A 110 -1.94 11.01 -17.24
C ASP A 110 -1.69 12.53 -17.27
N PRO A 111 -1.45 13.14 -18.45
CA PRO A 111 -1.16 14.57 -18.56
C PRO A 111 -2.27 15.48 -18.01
N LYS A 112 -3.53 15.00 -17.96
CA LYS A 112 -4.64 15.78 -17.41
C LYS A 112 -4.67 15.81 -15.89
N LEU A 113 -4.13 14.76 -15.25
CA LEU A 113 -4.10 14.63 -13.80
C LEU A 113 -2.76 15.06 -13.19
N GLY A 114 -1.70 15.11 -14.01
CA GLY A 114 -0.34 15.37 -13.52
C GLY A 114 0.22 14.19 -12.70
N GLY A 115 -0.37 13.00 -12.82
CA GLY A 115 -0.03 11.83 -12.01
C GLY A 115 -0.51 10.52 -12.63
N ILE A 116 -0.34 9.43 -11.89
CA ILE A 116 -0.73 8.08 -12.32
C ILE A 116 -2.09 7.71 -11.72
N ARG A 117 -2.93 6.98 -12.47
CA ARG A 117 -4.27 6.57 -12.02
C ARG A 117 -4.33 5.26 -11.24
N GLY A 118 -3.39 4.34 -11.43
CA GLY A 118 -3.39 3.05 -10.71
C GLY A 118 -4.18 1.92 -11.37
N PHE A 119 -4.74 2.15 -12.56
CA PHE A 119 -5.60 1.19 -13.27
C PHE A 119 -5.02 0.79 -14.65
N GLY A 120 -3.71 0.98 -14.86
CA GLY A 120 -3.02 0.49 -16.06
C GLY A 120 -3.69 0.90 -17.38
N LYS A 121 -3.85 2.20 -17.68
CA LYS A 121 -4.53 2.65 -18.92
C LYS A 121 -3.95 1.97 -20.18
N GLY A 122 -4.64 0.93 -20.68
CA GLY A 122 -4.21 0.14 -21.83
C GLY A 122 -3.09 -0.89 -21.54
N ARG A 123 -2.86 -1.23 -20.27
CA ARG A 123 -1.90 -2.24 -19.81
C ARG A 123 -2.56 -3.14 -18.79
N GLU A 124 -2.30 -4.42 -18.94
CA GLU A 124 -2.93 -5.46 -18.13
C GLU A 124 -2.03 -5.80 -16.95
N HIS A 125 -2.63 -5.92 -15.78
CA HIS A 125 -1.99 -6.46 -14.60
C HIS A 125 -2.06 -7.99 -14.67
N GLU A 126 -0.99 -8.68 -14.24
CA GLU A 126 -0.99 -10.12 -14.15
C GLU A 126 -1.62 -10.56 -12.82
N CYS A 127 -2.80 -11.17 -12.90
CA CYS A 127 -3.57 -11.58 -11.73
C CYS A 127 -3.71 -13.10 -11.64
N VAL A 128 -3.86 -13.58 -10.41
CA VAL A 128 -4.34 -14.94 -10.13
C VAL A 128 -5.84 -15.06 -10.44
N VAL A 129 -6.30 -16.28 -10.74
CA VAL A 129 -7.74 -16.57 -10.85
C VAL A 129 -8.31 -16.60 -9.43
N TRP A 130 -8.97 -15.52 -9.02
CA TRP A 130 -9.44 -15.33 -7.64
C TRP A 130 -10.44 -16.40 -7.22
N GLU A 131 -11.29 -16.82 -8.16
CA GLU A 131 -12.32 -17.83 -7.95
C GLU A 131 -11.73 -19.19 -7.56
N ASP A 132 -10.57 -19.55 -8.12
CA ASP A 132 -9.89 -20.81 -7.79
C ASP A 132 -9.39 -20.79 -6.33
N ILE A 133 -8.87 -19.66 -5.87
CA ILE A 133 -8.39 -19.47 -4.49
C ILE A 133 -9.56 -19.54 -3.51
N VAL A 134 -10.66 -18.85 -3.81
CA VAL A 134 -11.87 -18.89 -2.99
C VAL A 134 -12.45 -20.30 -2.96
N GLY A 135 -12.57 -20.95 -4.12
CA GLY A 135 -13.09 -22.31 -4.25
C GLY A 135 -12.27 -23.33 -3.46
N TRP A 136 -10.94 -23.26 -3.55
CA TRP A 136 -10.05 -24.11 -2.76
C TRP A 136 -10.24 -23.90 -1.25
N SER A 137 -10.35 -22.64 -0.81
CA SER A 137 -10.52 -22.30 0.62
C SER A 137 -11.83 -22.85 1.19
N ILE A 138 -12.93 -22.77 0.43
CA ILE A 138 -14.23 -23.33 0.82
C ILE A 138 -14.15 -24.84 0.99
N GLN A 139 -13.40 -25.55 0.12
CA GLN A 139 -13.23 -27.00 0.24
C GLN A 139 -12.50 -27.39 1.54
N GLN A 140 -11.50 -26.62 1.98
CA GLN A 140 -10.77 -26.90 3.23
C GLN A 140 -11.61 -26.62 4.48
N GLN A 141 -12.65 -25.79 4.41
CA GLN A 141 -13.55 -25.52 5.54
C GLN A 141 -14.56 -26.65 5.78
N GLN A 142 -14.71 -27.56 4.82
CA GLN A 142 -15.66 -28.67 4.87
C GLN A 142 -15.02 -29.97 5.40
N THR A 143 -13.70 -29.97 5.63
CA THR A 143 -12.93 -31.06 6.22
C THR A 143 -12.67 -30.81 7.70
#